data_AF-A0A8H2ZNQ1-F1
#
_entry.id   AF-A0A8H2ZNQ1-F1
#
_cell.length_a   1.000
_cell.length_b   1.000
_cell.length_c   1.000
_cell.angle_alpha   90.00
_cell.angle_beta   90.00
_cell.angle_gamma   90.00
#
_symmetry.space_group_name_H-M   'P 1'
#
loop_
_entity.id
_entity.type
_entity.pdbx_description
1 polymer ?
#
loop_
_entity_poly.entity_id
_entity_poly.type
_entity_poly.pdbx_seq_one_letter_code
_entity_poly.pdbx_strand_id
1 'polypeptide(L)'
;MSANVTVGAEKANTGLTAVPNNPHQVRANTIQPFLRKAMESPINIGEIPASLFSGKLDSNHNLSLQNSHTSRPILKSNSRNNILIYPGSFNPPHLGHLATIRYFSERRDKLDITAMFIFVDPGSIVQGKKKKWGDIILPQELRYELFYRVPEIFQLVESGWLQLLVGDMDTHIKVLRMTTDLISEAGFDVKLVGLLGGDKLTVESAPHLHPGSLQEWGSVDEFLIINARRPVDFFDSKKEEIPRNLPGCTAWEKDLEAEEEKTEHLNESAGVLWICRALTVAGNPIIRFRASQSSASNGVSSTKIRQIMAEAHNEELMEELNDKVISADFLVEWLLIQRKAKRESIDEKAFL
;
A
#
# COMPACT_ATOMS: atom_id res chain seq x y z
N MET A 1 -13.50 -78.44 40.62
CA MET A 1 -14.90 -78.62 40.21
C MET A 1 -15.34 -77.26 39.67
N SER A 2 -15.26 -77.03 38.35
CA SER A 2 -16.33 -77.25 37.36
C SER A 2 -17.61 -76.50 37.76
N ALA A 3 -18.22 -75.60 36.98
CA ALA A 3 -18.23 -75.42 35.54
C ALA A 3 -18.66 -74.00 35.13
N ASN A 4 -18.39 -73.67 33.85
CA ASN A 4 -18.93 -72.55 33.08
C ASN A 4 -20.46 -72.63 32.89
N VAL A 5 -21.16 -71.50 32.67
CA VAL A 5 -21.81 -71.12 31.39
C VAL A 5 -22.26 -69.65 31.45
N THR A 6 -21.97 -68.95 30.35
CA THR A 6 -22.28 -67.59 29.90
C THR A 6 -23.76 -67.31 29.59
N VAL A 7 -24.22 -66.07 29.81
CA VAL A 7 -25.11 -65.33 28.87
C VAL A 7 -24.71 -63.85 28.91
N GLY A 8 -24.35 -63.30 27.75
CA GLY A 8 -24.05 -61.88 27.56
C GLY A 8 -25.30 -61.07 27.20
N ALA A 9 -25.31 -59.81 27.65
CA ALA A 9 -26.21 -58.77 27.17
C ALA A 9 -25.37 -57.54 26.75
N GLU A 10 -25.53 -57.21 25.48
CA GLU A 10 -25.26 -56.00 24.71
C GLU A 10 -24.68 -54.77 25.44
N LYS A 11 -23.65 -54.18 24.81
CA LYS A 11 -23.60 -52.72 24.63
C LYS A 11 -22.81 -52.37 23.36
N ALA A 12 -23.50 -51.65 22.48
CA ALA A 12 -23.00 -51.08 21.24
C ALA A 12 -21.78 -50.20 21.49
N ASN A 13 -20.71 -50.45 20.73
CA ASN A 13 -19.55 -49.58 20.66
C ASN A 13 -19.51 -48.98 19.24
N THR A 14 -20.01 -47.75 19.13
CA THR A 14 -19.90 -46.91 17.94
C THR A 14 -18.43 -46.59 17.71
N GLY A 15 -17.85 -47.18 16.67
CA GLY A 15 -16.52 -46.87 16.19
C GLY A 15 -16.43 -45.43 15.71
N LEU A 16 -15.99 -44.53 16.58
CA LEU A 16 -15.37 -43.27 16.20
C LEU A 16 -13.94 -43.61 15.74
N THR A 17 -13.80 -43.90 14.45
CA THR A 17 -12.52 -43.84 13.76
C THR A 17 -12.02 -42.41 13.84
N ALA A 18 -11.13 -42.15 14.79
CA ALA A 18 -10.30 -40.97 14.81
C ALA A 18 -9.46 -40.98 13.53
N VAL A 19 -9.78 -40.09 12.59
CA VAL A 19 -8.93 -39.79 11.44
C VAL A 19 -7.66 -39.15 12.00
N PRO A 20 -6.46 -39.74 11.77
CA PRO A 20 -5.23 -39.10 12.20
C PRO A 20 -5.01 -37.86 11.33
N ASN A 21 -5.02 -36.69 11.97
CA ASN A 21 -4.62 -35.42 11.36
C ASN A 21 -3.23 -35.59 10.75
N ASN A 22 -3.15 -35.41 9.44
CA ASN A 22 -1.93 -35.50 8.66
C ASN A 22 -0.96 -34.37 9.11
N PRO A 23 0.24 -34.68 9.64
CA PRO A 23 1.18 -33.68 10.18
C PRO A 23 1.88 -32.84 9.10
N HIS A 24 1.43 -32.89 7.84
CA HIS A 24 1.99 -32.13 6.72
C HIS A 24 0.99 -31.21 6.02
N GLN A 25 -0.14 -30.85 6.67
CA GLN A 25 -0.92 -29.71 6.19
C GLN A 25 -0.14 -28.43 6.54
N VAL A 26 0.79 -28.06 5.66
CA VAL A 26 1.54 -26.80 5.71
C VAL A 26 0.50 -25.69 5.84
N ARG A 27 0.35 -25.14 7.06
CA ARG A 27 -0.41 -23.90 7.24
C ARG A 27 0.21 -22.91 6.27
N ALA A 28 -0.60 -22.38 5.36
CA ALA A 28 -0.15 -21.39 4.43
C ALA A 28 0.18 -20.12 5.24
N ASN A 29 1.44 -20.00 5.68
CA ASN A 29 1.95 -18.88 6.47
C ASN A 29 2.18 -17.65 5.58
N THR A 30 1.24 -17.34 4.68
CA THR A 30 1.29 -16.17 3.77
C THR A 30 0.05 -15.32 4.02
N ILE A 31 0.03 -14.09 3.53
CA ILE A 31 -1.11 -13.17 3.73
C ILE A 31 -2.34 -13.60 2.92
N GLN A 32 -2.15 -14.23 1.75
CA GLN A 32 -3.21 -14.49 0.78
C GLN A 32 -4.44 -15.27 1.31
N PRO A 33 -4.30 -16.36 2.09
CA PRO A 33 -5.45 -17.07 2.66
C PRO A 33 -6.30 -16.18 3.56
N PHE A 34 -5.66 -15.35 4.40
CA PHE A 34 -6.35 -14.44 5.30
C PHE A 34 -7.04 -13.31 4.55
N LEU A 35 -6.35 -12.73 3.56
CA LEU A 35 -6.93 -11.69 2.71
C LEU A 35 -8.13 -12.21 1.91
N ARG A 36 -8.03 -13.42 1.34
CA ARG A 36 -9.15 -14.06 0.65
C ARG A 36 -10.36 -14.21 1.58
N LYS A 37 -10.15 -14.76 2.77
CA LYS A 37 -11.21 -14.92 3.77
C LYS A 37 -11.84 -13.58 4.16
N ALA A 38 -11.05 -12.51 4.27
CA ALA A 38 -11.56 -11.17 4.54
C ALA A 38 -12.40 -10.61 3.38
N MET A 39 -11.94 -10.77 2.13
CA MET A 39 -12.67 -10.34 0.92
C MET A 39 -13.97 -11.14 0.70
N GLU A 40 -14.01 -12.41 1.09
CA GLU A 40 -15.20 -13.28 1.02
C GLU A 40 -16.19 -13.03 2.19
N SER A 41 -15.81 -12.21 3.16
CA SER A 41 -16.63 -11.97 4.34
C SER A 41 -17.73 -10.91 4.09
N PRO A 42 -18.81 -10.91 4.90
CA PRO A 42 -19.88 -9.91 4.81
C PRO A 42 -19.45 -8.46 5.09
N ILE A 43 -18.20 -8.21 5.48
CA ILE A 43 -17.68 -6.85 5.66
C ILE A 43 -17.39 -6.17 4.32
N ASN A 44 -17.24 -6.96 3.25
CA ASN A 44 -16.90 -6.50 1.91
C ASN A 44 -18.16 -6.09 1.11
N ILE A 45 -18.91 -5.11 1.62
CA ILE A 45 -20.24 -4.71 1.11
C ILE A 45 -20.30 -3.25 0.62
N GLY A 46 -19.14 -2.66 0.29
CA GLY A 46 -19.08 -1.32 -0.31
C GLY A 46 -19.80 -1.23 -1.65
N GLU A 47 -20.02 0.01 -2.12
CA GLU A 47 -20.55 0.26 -3.48
C GLU A 47 -19.67 -0.40 -4.54
N ILE A 48 -18.35 -0.41 -4.28
CA ILE A 48 -17.37 -1.18 -5.04
C ILE A 48 -16.62 -2.10 -4.06
N PRO A 49 -16.97 -3.39 -3.99
CA PRO A 49 -16.30 -4.35 -3.12
C PRO A 49 -14.80 -4.39 -3.37
N ALA A 50 -14.04 -4.59 -2.29
CA ALA A 50 -12.61 -4.83 -2.33
C ALA A 50 -12.29 -6.07 -3.17
N SER A 51 -11.39 -5.91 -4.13
CA SER A 51 -10.88 -6.99 -4.98
C SER A 51 -9.43 -6.71 -5.38
N LEU A 52 -8.71 -7.74 -5.79
CA LEU A 52 -7.35 -7.57 -6.35
C LEU A 52 -7.43 -7.24 -7.83
N PHE A 53 -6.68 -6.23 -8.27
CA PHE A 53 -6.54 -5.91 -9.68
C PHE A 53 -5.72 -6.98 -10.38
N SER A 54 -6.24 -7.54 -11.48
CA SER A 54 -5.58 -8.60 -12.25
C SER A 54 -5.02 -8.15 -13.60
N GLY A 55 -5.09 -6.85 -13.92
CA GLY A 55 -4.66 -6.30 -15.21
C GLY A 55 -5.45 -6.80 -16.42
N LYS A 56 -5.35 -6.09 -17.53
CA LYS A 56 -5.72 -6.62 -18.85
C LYS A 56 -4.42 -7.06 -19.53
N LEU A 57 -4.19 -8.37 -19.61
CA LEU A 57 -3.04 -8.88 -20.36
C LEU A 57 -3.28 -8.63 -21.86
N ASP A 58 -2.65 -7.61 -22.42
CA ASP A 58 -2.56 -7.49 -23.88
C ASP A 58 -1.62 -8.58 -24.38
N SER A 59 -2.14 -9.45 -25.26
CA SER A 59 -1.48 -10.64 -25.83
C SER A 59 -0.16 -10.37 -26.58
N ASN A 60 0.30 -9.12 -26.66
CA ASN A 60 1.35 -8.66 -27.59
C ASN A 60 2.68 -8.27 -26.92
N HIS A 61 2.81 -8.37 -25.61
CA HIS A 61 4.10 -8.21 -24.95
C HIS A 61 4.61 -9.56 -24.48
N ASN A 62 5.49 -10.16 -25.30
CA ASN A 62 6.38 -11.26 -24.91
C ASN A 62 7.35 -10.74 -23.83
N LEU A 63 6.84 -10.53 -22.61
CA LEU A 63 7.67 -10.42 -21.42
C LEU A 63 8.25 -11.81 -21.19
N SER A 64 9.45 -12.02 -21.73
CA SER A 64 10.24 -13.22 -21.52
C SER A 64 10.34 -13.48 -20.01
N LEU A 65 9.53 -14.44 -19.56
CA LEU A 65 9.41 -14.89 -18.18
C LEU A 65 10.76 -15.49 -17.76
N GLN A 66 11.68 -14.68 -17.22
CA GLN A 66 12.76 -15.26 -16.44
C GLN A 66 12.14 -15.83 -15.17
N ASN A 67 12.22 -17.16 -15.05
CA ASN A 67 11.87 -17.94 -13.86
C ASN A 67 12.58 -17.39 -12.62
N SER A 68 12.04 -16.35 -12.00
CA SER A 68 12.26 -16.11 -10.59
C SER A 68 11.20 -16.91 -9.86
N HIS A 69 11.60 -17.99 -9.17
CA HIS A 69 10.80 -18.61 -8.14
C HIS A 69 10.56 -17.56 -7.03
N THR A 70 9.63 -16.63 -7.24
CA THR A 70 9.28 -15.62 -6.25
C THR A 70 8.39 -16.29 -5.21
N SER A 71 9.02 -16.78 -4.15
CA SER A 71 8.30 -17.22 -2.96
C SER A 71 7.48 -16.05 -2.43
N ARG A 72 6.17 -16.25 -2.30
CA ARG A 72 5.28 -15.27 -1.67
C ARG A 72 5.78 -14.91 -0.26
N PRO A 73 5.62 -13.65 0.20
CA PRO A 73 6.06 -13.26 1.53
C PRO A 73 5.46 -14.17 2.60
N ILE A 74 6.34 -14.69 3.46
CA ILE A 74 5.99 -15.57 4.55
C ILE A 74 5.83 -14.72 5.82
N LEU A 75 4.75 -14.94 6.54
CA LEU A 75 4.51 -14.41 7.87
C LEU A 75 5.54 -14.98 8.84
N LYS A 76 6.28 -14.09 9.49
CA LYS A 76 7.33 -14.45 10.46
C LYS A 76 6.68 -14.68 11.82
N SER A 77 6.87 -15.85 12.42
CA SER A 77 6.25 -16.20 13.71
C SER A 77 6.90 -15.51 14.91
N ASN A 78 8.19 -15.19 14.80
CA ASN A 78 9.00 -14.65 15.90
C ASN A 78 9.37 -13.17 15.68
N SER A 79 8.70 -12.50 14.76
CA SER A 79 8.91 -11.08 14.50
C SER A 79 7.61 -10.42 14.07
N ARG A 80 7.57 -9.10 14.19
CA ARG A 80 6.45 -8.28 13.70
C ARG A 80 6.32 -8.40 12.18
N ASN A 81 5.09 -8.46 11.69
CA ASN A 81 4.74 -8.41 10.27
C ASN A 81 4.01 -7.10 9.97
N ASN A 82 4.59 -6.21 9.17
CA ASN A 82 3.91 -4.96 8.80
C ASN A 82 3.26 -5.09 7.43
N ILE A 83 1.95 -4.86 7.37
CA ILE A 83 1.19 -4.68 6.13
C ILE A 83 1.11 -3.18 5.86
N LEU A 84 1.84 -2.71 4.86
CA LEU A 84 1.96 -1.30 4.52
C LEU A 84 0.88 -0.89 3.50
N ILE A 85 0.12 0.13 3.80
CA ILE A 85 -0.85 0.73 2.88
C ILE A 85 -0.20 1.96 2.25
N TYR A 86 -0.16 2.00 0.92
CA TYR A 86 0.28 3.15 0.14
C TYR A 86 -0.86 3.73 -0.69
N PRO A 87 -1.68 4.60 -0.09
CA PRO A 87 -2.82 5.18 -0.78
C PRO A 87 -2.43 6.46 -1.53
N GLY A 88 -3.22 6.82 -2.53
CA GLY A 88 -3.05 8.09 -3.22
C GLY A 88 -4.02 8.32 -4.38
N SER A 89 -4.14 9.58 -4.78
CA SER A 89 -4.95 9.92 -5.96
C SER A 89 -4.34 9.44 -7.26
N PHE A 90 -3.00 9.33 -7.33
CA PHE A 90 -2.26 8.81 -8.48
C PHE A 90 -2.82 9.30 -9.83
N ASN A 91 -3.07 10.61 -9.97
CA ASN A 91 -3.72 11.20 -11.14
C ASN A 91 -2.78 12.16 -11.89
N PRO A 92 -1.81 11.66 -12.66
CA PRO A 92 -1.46 10.25 -12.91
C PRO A 92 -0.45 9.69 -11.88
N PRO A 93 -0.24 8.36 -11.82
CA PRO A 93 0.94 7.82 -11.17
C PRO A 93 2.21 8.26 -11.93
N HIS A 94 3.35 8.35 -11.24
CA HIS A 94 4.52 9.03 -11.77
C HIS A 94 5.82 8.49 -11.15
N LEU A 95 6.98 8.87 -11.70
CA LEU A 95 8.27 8.31 -11.28
C LEU A 95 8.58 8.51 -9.79
N GLY A 96 8.09 9.60 -9.18
CA GLY A 96 8.16 9.79 -7.73
C GLY A 96 7.45 8.70 -6.91
N HIS A 97 6.32 8.17 -7.40
CA HIS A 97 5.60 7.06 -6.77
C HIS A 97 6.36 5.74 -6.96
N LEU A 98 6.84 5.47 -8.19
CA LEU A 98 7.66 4.29 -8.49
C LEU A 98 8.92 4.25 -7.63
N ALA A 99 9.63 5.38 -7.51
CA ALA A 99 10.81 5.46 -6.67
C ALA A 99 10.52 5.23 -5.17
N THR A 100 9.32 5.58 -4.70
CA THR A 100 8.86 5.23 -3.35
C THR A 100 8.66 3.73 -3.21
N ILE A 101 7.99 3.09 -4.17
CA ILE A 101 7.77 1.64 -4.17
C ILE A 101 9.10 0.87 -4.21
N ARG A 102 10.03 1.29 -5.10
CA ARG A 102 11.40 0.74 -5.16
C ARG A 102 12.12 0.86 -3.82
N TYR A 103 12.08 2.04 -3.20
CA TYR A 103 12.72 2.27 -1.90
C TYR A 103 12.24 1.26 -0.85
N PHE A 104 10.93 1.02 -0.75
CA PHE A 104 10.37 0.05 0.18
C PHE A 104 10.68 -1.39 -0.21
N SER A 105 10.62 -1.74 -1.50
CA SER A 105 10.93 -3.09 -1.99
C SER A 105 12.37 -3.49 -1.68
N GLU A 106 13.33 -2.61 -1.99
CA GLU A 106 14.77 -2.84 -1.77
C GLU A 106 15.14 -2.92 -0.28
N ARG A 107 14.34 -2.29 0.59
CA ARG A 107 14.62 -2.17 2.03
C ARG A 107 13.60 -2.89 2.89
N ARG A 108 12.76 -3.75 2.31
CA ARG A 108 11.61 -4.36 3.00
C ARG A 108 12.00 -5.11 4.27
N ASP A 109 13.14 -5.81 4.27
CA ASP A 109 13.63 -6.52 5.47
C ASP A 109 14.19 -5.56 6.53
N LYS A 110 14.82 -4.45 6.11
CA LYS A 110 15.33 -3.43 7.04
C LYS A 110 14.19 -2.61 7.67
N LEU A 111 13.09 -2.46 6.94
CA LEU A 111 11.89 -1.71 7.32
C LEU A 111 10.78 -2.60 7.89
N ASP A 112 11.02 -3.91 7.98
CA ASP A 112 10.08 -4.92 8.48
C ASP A 112 8.73 -4.94 7.74
N ILE A 113 8.74 -4.70 6.42
CA ILE A 113 7.54 -4.65 5.57
C ILE A 113 7.29 -6.01 4.92
N THR A 114 6.27 -6.71 5.40
CA THR A 114 5.87 -8.04 4.90
C THR A 114 5.14 -7.96 3.57
N ALA A 115 4.25 -6.97 3.40
CA ALA A 115 3.56 -6.71 2.15
C ALA A 115 3.19 -5.23 2.01
N MET A 116 2.98 -4.79 0.77
CA MET A 116 2.51 -3.46 0.43
C MET A 116 1.19 -3.55 -0.35
N PHE A 117 0.23 -2.70 -0.02
CA PHE A 117 -1.01 -2.52 -0.75
C PHE A 117 -1.07 -1.12 -1.33
N ILE A 118 -1.17 -0.99 -2.65
CA ILE A 118 -1.46 0.29 -3.30
C ILE A 118 -2.96 0.43 -3.42
N PHE A 119 -3.45 1.56 -2.92
CA PHE A 119 -4.83 1.98 -3.08
C PHE A 119 -4.93 3.28 -3.87
N VAL A 120 -5.64 3.23 -4.98
CA VAL A 120 -5.88 4.36 -5.86
C VAL A 120 -7.24 4.98 -5.52
N ASP A 121 -7.25 6.26 -5.08
CA ASP A 121 -8.47 6.95 -4.63
C ASP A 121 -9.62 6.84 -5.67
N PRO A 122 -10.89 6.68 -5.27
CA PRO A 122 -12.03 6.74 -6.19
C PRO A 122 -12.13 8.09 -6.91
N GLY A 123 -12.76 8.11 -8.09
CA GLY A 123 -12.91 9.34 -8.89
C GLY A 123 -13.58 10.49 -8.14
N SER A 124 -14.57 10.20 -7.30
CA SER A 124 -15.27 11.18 -6.43
C SER A 124 -14.31 11.89 -5.47
N ILE A 125 -13.36 11.16 -4.88
CA ILE A 125 -12.33 11.72 -4.00
C ILE A 125 -11.34 12.59 -4.79
N VAL A 126 -10.95 12.16 -6.00
CA VAL A 126 -10.06 12.95 -6.86
C VAL A 126 -10.75 14.25 -7.31
N GLN A 127 -12.05 14.21 -7.62
CA GLN A 127 -12.87 15.36 -7.97
C GLN A 127 -12.99 16.38 -6.82
N GLY A 128 -13.12 15.90 -5.58
CA GLY A 128 -13.12 16.78 -4.39
C GLY A 128 -11.82 17.57 -4.21
N LYS A 129 -10.71 17.09 -4.80
CA LYS A 129 -9.36 17.71 -4.73
C LYS A 129 -9.07 18.61 -5.93
N LYS A 130 -10.08 19.28 -6.49
CA LYS A 130 -9.95 20.18 -7.66
C LYS A 130 -8.78 21.15 -7.48
N LYS A 131 -7.84 21.11 -8.43
CA LYS A 131 -6.74 22.07 -8.54
C LYS A 131 -6.87 22.80 -9.88
N LYS A 132 -6.11 23.89 -10.06
CA LYS A 132 -6.11 24.75 -11.26
C LYS A 132 -6.04 23.99 -12.60
N TRP A 133 -5.37 22.85 -12.64
CA TRP A 133 -5.23 21.97 -13.83
C TRP A 133 -5.84 20.57 -13.60
N GLY A 134 -6.86 20.50 -12.75
CA GLY A 134 -7.46 19.25 -12.27
C GLY A 134 -8.59 18.70 -13.14
N ASP A 135 -8.80 19.26 -14.34
CA ASP A 135 -9.97 18.92 -15.18
C ASP A 135 -9.86 17.52 -15.79
N ILE A 136 -8.64 17.00 -15.94
CA ILE A 136 -8.42 15.63 -16.41
C ILE A 136 -8.30 14.72 -15.19
N ILE A 137 -9.32 13.88 -15.01
CA ILE A 137 -9.37 12.85 -13.98
C ILE A 137 -9.35 11.49 -14.66
N LEU A 138 -8.24 10.78 -14.49
CA LEU A 138 -8.07 9.45 -15.02
C LEU A 138 -9.03 8.48 -14.30
N PRO A 139 -9.73 7.60 -15.05
CA PRO A 139 -10.49 6.50 -14.47
C PRO A 139 -9.65 5.71 -13.46
N GLN A 140 -10.28 5.20 -12.40
CA GLN A 140 -9.58 4.45 -11.36
C GLN A 140 -8.88 3.21 -11.93
N GLU A 141 -9.56 2.48 -12.82
CA GLU A 141 -9.00 1.33 -13.51
C GLU A 141 -7.75 1.70 -14.33
N LEU A 142 -7.79 2.81 -15.08
CA LEU A 142 -6.64 3.28 -15.86
C LEU A 142 -5.43 3.57 -14.97
N ARG A 143 -5.64 4.12 -13.77
CA ARG A 143 -4.56 4.40 -12.81
C ARG A 143 -3.93 3.12 -12.25
N TYR A 144 -4.71 2.07 -12.00
CA TYR A 144 -4.16 0.75 -11.67
C TYR A 144 -3.38 0.14 -12.84
N GLU A 145 -3.93 0.22 -14.05
CA GLU A 145 -3.31 -0.32 -15.26
C GLU A 145 -1.95 0.36 -15.54
N LEU A 146 -1.84 1.69 -15.32
CA LEU A 146 -0.58 2.43 -15.44
C LEU A 146 0.50 1.91 -14.48
N PHE A 147 0.13 1.49 -13.26
CA PHE A 147 1.05 0.81 -12.34
C PHE A 147 1.39 -0.59 -12.84
N TYR A 148 0.37 -1.38 -13.21
CA TYR A 148 0.53 -2.79 -13.57
C TYR A 148 1.40 -3.00 -14.82
N ARG A 149 1.41 -2.04 -15.75
CA ARG A 149 2.27 -2.07 -16.95
C ARG A 149 3.75 -1.79 -16.70
N VAL A 150 4.13 -1.32 -15.50
CA VAL A 150 5.54 -1.17 -15.15
C VAL A 150 6.13 -2.54 -14.83
N PRO A 151 7.16 -3.03 -15.56
CA PRO A 151 7.67 -4.39 -15.38
C PRO A 151 8.07 -4.73 -13.95
N GLU A 152 8.69 -3.78 -13.25
CA GLU A 152 9.10 -3.96 -11.86
C GLU A 152 7.90 -4.07 -10.91
N ILE A 153 6.83 -3.31 -11.15
CA ILE A 153 5.60 -3.40 -10.37
C ILE A 153 4.91 -4.73 -10.62
N PHE A 154 4.81 -5.14 -11.89
CA PHE A 154 4.26 -6.44 -12.28
C PHE A 154 4.97 -7.59 -11.54
N GLN A 155 6.31 -7.59 -11.52
CA GLN A 155 7.09 -8.60 -10.79
C GLN A 155 6.80 -8.61 -9.29
N LEU A 156 6.63 -7.44 -8.67
CA LEU A 156 6.28 -7.35 -7.25
C LEU A 156 4.85 -7.85 -6.98
N VAL A 157 3.92 -7.65 -7.93
CA VAL A 157 2.56 -8.20 -7.87
C VAL A 157 2.56 -9.71 -8.01
N GLU A 158 3.28 -10.26 -8.99
CA GLU A 158 3.42 -11.71 -9.18
C GLU A 158 4.07 -12.39 -7.97
N SER A 159 5.03 -11.73 -7.32
CA SER A 159 5.62 -12.22 -6.07
C SER A 159 4.64 -12.21 -4.89
N GLY A 160 3.50 -11.52 -5.00
CA GLY A 160 2.53 -11.34 -3.92
C GLY A 160 2.97 -10.37 -2.81
N TRP A 161 4.15 -9.74 -2.94
CA TRP A 161 4.62 -8.71 -2.00
C TRP A 161 3.88 -7.39 -2.18
N LEU A 162 3.62 -6.99 -3.42
CA LEU A 162 2.80 -5.82 -3.74
C LEU A 162 1.42 -6.26 -4.20
N GLN A 163 0.37 -5.56 -3.77
CA GLN A 163 -1.00 -5.84 -4.15
C GLN A 163 -1.70 -4.53 -4.55
N LEU A 164 -2.42 -4.57 -5.67
CA LEU A 164 -3.22 -3.45 -6.16
C LEU A 164 -4.68 -3.73 -5.75
N LEU A 165 -5.15 -3.06 -4.70
CA LEU A 165 -6.46 -3.34 -4.11
C LEU A 165 -7.50 -2.37 -4.68
N VAL A 166 -8.51 -2.86 -5.40
CA VAL A 166 -9.57 -2.10 -6.08
C VAL A 166 -10.83 -2.04 -5.23
N GLY A 167 -11.51 -0.88 -5.20
CA GLY A 167 -12.74 -0.63 -4.44
C GLY A 167 -12.77 0.77 -3.81
N ASP A 168 -13.62 0.95 -2.80
CA ASP A 168 -13.69 2.21 -2.04
C ASP A 168 -12.82 2.20 -0.76
N MET A 169 -12.52 3.40 -0.25
CA MET A 169 -11.56 3.60 0.84
C MET A 169 -12.02 2.94 2.16
N ASP A 170 -13.30 3.04 2.49
CA ASP A 170 -13.85 2.49 3.73
C ASP A 170 -13.83 0.96 3.72
N THR A 171 -14.24 0.35 2.60
CA THR A 171 -14.25 -1.10 2.43
C THR A 171 -12.84 -1.68 2.46
N HIS A 172 -11.84 -0.98 1.92
CA HIS A 172 -10.46 -1.49 1.90
C HIS A 172 -9.83 -1.55 3.26
N ILE A 173 -9.99 -0.50 4.07
CA ILE A 173 -9.48 -0.50 5.44
C ILE A 173 -10.18 -1.59 6.25
N LYS A 174 -11.49 -1.78 6.10
CA LYS A 174 -12.23 -2.85 6.75
C LYS A 174 -11.71 -4.24 6.37
N VAL A 175 -11.47 -4.49 5.08
CA VAL A 175 -10.93 -5.77 4.58
C VAL A 175 -9.50 -6.00 5.06
N LEU A 176 -8.64 -4.98 5.03
CA LEU A 176 -7.27 -5.09 5.53
C LEU A 176 -7.21 -5.26 7.04
N ARG A 177 -8.10 -4.60 7.80
CA ARG A 177 -8.24 -4.78 9.25
C ARG A 177 -8.67 -6.20 9.58
N MET A 178 -9.73 -6.70 8.93
CA MET A 178 -10.16 -8.10 9.06
C MET A 178 -9.03 -9.07 8.69
N THR A 179 -8.23 -8.75 7.68
CA THR A 179 -7.04 -9.54 7.30
C THR A 179 -6.03 -9.58 8.44
N THR A 180 -5.70 -8.45 9.06
CA THR A 180 -4.78 -8.41 10.21
C THR A 180 -5.35 -9.12 11.44
N ASP A 181 -6.66 -9.02 11.68
CA ASP A 181 -7.30 -9.68 12.82
C ASP A 181 -7.21 -11.21 12.65
N LEU A 182 -7.50 -11.72 11.46
CA LEU A 182 -7.36 -13.14 11.13
C LEU A 182 -5.91 -13.66 11.21
N ILE A 183 -4.93 -12.83 10.84
CA ILE A 183 -3.50 -13.16 10.97
C ILE A 183 -3.09 -13.21 12.46
N SER A 184 -3.58 -12.25 13.26
CA SER A 184 -3.35 -12.19 14.70
C SER A 184 -3.97 -13.39 15.42
N GLU A 185 -5.21 -13.76 15.08
CA GLU A 185 -5.89 -14.97 15.57
C GLU A 185 -5.10 -16.26 15.25
N ALA A 186 -4.34 -16.27 14.15
CA ALA A 186 -3.47 -17.39 13.79
C ALA A 186 -2.13 -17.42 14.56
N GLY A 187 -1.88 -16.44 15.43
CA GLY A 187 -0.72 -16.37 16.32
C GLY A 187 0.46 -15.56 15.81
N PHE A 188 0.28 -14.73 14.77
CA PHE A 188 1.34 -13.87 14.23
C PHE A 188 1.20 -12.44 14.76
N ASP A 189 2.31 -11.82 15.18
CA ASP A 189 2.32 -10.36 15.42
C ASP A 189 2.24 -9.64 14.07
N VAL A 190 1.18 -8.84 13.90
CA VAL A 190 0.89 -8.12 12.66
C VAL A 190 0.38 -6.71 12.95
N LYS A 191 0.80 -5.76 12.12
CA LYS A 191 0.33 -4.37 12.16
C LYS A 191 -0.12 -3.91 10.78
N LEU A 192 -1.21 -3.15 10.77
CA LEU A 192 -1.64 -2.38 9.62
C LEU A 192 -1.01 -0.98 9.68
N VAL A 193 -0.14 -0.67 8.73
CA VAL A 193 0.69 0.54 8.75
C VAL A 193 0.32 1.45 7.57
N GLY A 194 -0.09 2.69 7.85
CA GLY A 194 -0.35 3.70 6.81
C GLY A 194 0.90 4.45 6.39
N LEU A 195 1.25 4.44 5.10
CA LEU A 195 2.32 5.28 4.56
C LEU A 195 1.81 6.70 4.31
N LEU A 196 2.43 7.70 4.95
CA LEU A 196 2.13 9.10 4.72
C LEU A 196 3.27 9.82 4.00
N GLY A 197 2.88 10.68 3.05
CA GLY A 197 3.81 11.67 2.51
C GLY A 197 4.23 12.67 3.57
N GLY A 198 5.48 13.13 3.52
CA GLY A 198 5.98 14.14 4.46
C GLY A 198 5.16 15.43 4.50
N ASP A 199 4.48 15.76 3.40
CA ASP A 199 3.56 16.89 3.27
C ASP A 199 2.23 16.73 4.03
N LYS A 200 1.97 15.55 4.60
CA LYS A 200 0.74 15.23 5.34
C LYS A 200 0.87 15.44 6.85
N LEU A 201 2.05 15.81 7.35
CA LEU A 201 2.29 16.20 8.74
C LEU A 201 2.96 17.57 8.74
N THR A 202 2.61 18.41 9.71
CA THR A 202 3.21 19.75 9.81
C THR A 202 3.31 20.22 11.25
N VAL A 203 4.43 20.89 11.57
CA VAL A 203 4.61 21.60 12.85
C VAL A 203 3.69 22.81 13.00
N GLU A 204 3.10 23.28 11.89
CA GLU A 204 2.26 24.48 11.86
C GLU A 204 0.80 24.17 12.23
N SER A 205 0.48 22.90 12.54
CA SER A 205 -0.86 22.49 12.99
C SER A 205 -1.19 23.15 14.34
N ALA A 206 -2.45 23.55 14.54
CA ALA A 206 -2.87 24.05 15.86
C ALA A 206 -2.77 22.92 16.91
N PRO A 207 -2.35 23.19 18.17
CA PRO A 207 -2.11 22.14 19.17
C PRO A 207 -3.31 21.26 19.54
N HIS A 208 -4.53 21.76 19.34
CA HIS A 208 -5.78 21.05 19.61
C HIS A 208 -6.29 20.25 18.42
N LEU A 209 -5.61 20.33 17.26
CA LEU A 209 -5.93 19.58 16.06
C LEU A 209 -4.93 18.44 15.88
N HIS A 210 -5.32 17.45 15.09
CA HIS A 210 -4.39 16.41 14.67
C HIS A 210 -3.30 16.99 13.76
N PRO A 211 -2.05 16.49 13.84
CA PRO A 211 -0.99 16.95 12.95
C PRO A 211 -1.32 16.53 11.52
N GLY A 212 -1.73 17.47 10.69
CA GLY A 212 -2.03 17.23 9.27
C GLY A 212 -3.20 16.27 9.00
N SER A 213 -3.05 15.23 8.17
CA SER A 213 -4.18 14.44 7.61
C SER A 213 -4.36 13.03 8.22
N LEU A 214 -4.01 12.83 9.50
CA LEU A 214 -3.99 11.49 10.11
C LEU A 214 -5.33 10.74 10.15
N GLN A 215 -6.46 11.44 10.12
CA GLN A 215 -7.79 10.82 10.20
C GLN A 215 -8.34 10.34 8.84
N GLU A 216 -7.71 10.72 7.71
CA GLU A 216 -8.20 10.42 6.36
C GLU A 216 -8.14 8.92 6.00
N TRP A 217 -7.44 8.09 6.80
CA TRP A 217 -7.01 6.74 6.41
C TRP A 217 -7.69 5.60 7.17
N GLY A 218 -8.72 5.90 7.98
CA GLY A 218 -9.41 4.91 8.81
C GLY A 218 -8.55 4.38 9.96
N SER A 219 -8.96 3.25 10.55
CA SER A 219 -8.30 2.64 11.70
C SER A 219 -7.06 1.84 11.28
N VAL A 220 -5.91 2.52 11.14
CA VAL A 220 -4.57 1.89 11.08
C VAL A 220 -3.93 1.83 12.47
N ASP A 221 -2.98 0.92 12.67
CA ASP A 221 -2.28 0.78 13.96
C ASP A 221 -1.17 1.81 14.10
N GLU A 222 -0.46 2.05 13.01
CA GLU A 222 0.73 2.91 12.97
C GLU A 222 0.77 3.70 11.65
N PHE A 223 1.46 4.84 11.68
CA PHE A 223 1.82 5.59 10.48
C PHE A 223 3.31 5.55 10.26
N LEU A 224 3.74 5.36 9.02
CA LEU A 224 5.15 5.42 8.63
C LEU A 224 5.39 6.65 7.73
N ILE A 225 6.39 7.44 8.10
CA ILE A 225 6.85 8.61 7.35
C ILE A 225 8.33 8.48 7.09
N ILE A 226 8.74 8.81 5.87
CA ILE A 226 10.14 8.84 5.47
C ILE A 226 10.45 10.19 4.81
N ASN A 227 11.57 10.81 5.15
CA ASN A 227 12.04 12.02 4.46
C ASN A 227 12.93 11.71 3.24
N ALA A 228 13.30 10.43 3.05
CA ALA A 228 14.16 9.97 1.96
C ALA A 228 13.57 10.22 0.57
N ARG A 229 12.24 10.31 0.44
CA ARG A 229 11.53 10.49 -0.84
C ARG A 229 10.87 11.86 -0.98
N ARG A 230 10.46 12.47 0.13
CA ARG A 230 9.89 13.82 0.19
C ARG A 230 10.35 14.50 1.48
N PRO A 231 10.68 15.79 1.45
CA PRO A 231 11.04 16.51 2.67
C PRO A 231 9.87 16.55 3.66
N VAL A 232 10.21 16.74 4.93
CA VAL A 232 9.27 17.03 6.02
C VAL A 232 9.62 18.40 6.59
N ASP A 233 8.63 19.11 7.12
CA ASP A 233 8.82 20.43 7.71
C ASP A 233 9.25 20.39 9.18
N PHE A 234 9.35 19.20 9.78
CA PHE A 234 9.69 18.97 11.18
C PHE A 234 11.09 18.34 11.38
N PHE A 235 11.85 18.12 10.31
CA PHE A 235 13.21 17.59 10.39
C PHE A 235 14.09 18.05 9.23
N ASP A 236 15.13 18.82 9.52
CA ASP A 236 16.21 19.18 8.58
C ASP A 236 17.50 18.47 8.98
N SER A 237 17.88 17.43 8.23
CA SER A 237 19.08 16.62 8.52
C SER A 237 20.39 17.40 8.55
N LYS A 238 20.43 18.61 7.97
CA LYS A 238 21.62 19.47 7.98
C LYS A 238 21.72 20.35 9.23
N LYS A 239 20.63 20.52 9.97
CA LYS A 239 20.52 21.50 11.07
C LYS A 239 20.07 20.88 12.38
N GLU A 240 19.39 19.74 12.32
CA GLU A 240 18.69 19.14 13.44
C GLU A 240 19.13 17.68 13.60
N GLU A 241 19.50 17.31 14.83
CA GLU A 241 19.78 15.90 15.18
C GLU A 241 18.50 15.14 15.58
N ILE A 242 17.51 15.89 16.06
CA ILE A 242 16.23 15.39 16.59
C ILE A 242 15.09 16.08 15.83
N PRO A 243 14.05 15.35 15.41
CA PRO A 243 12.88 15.97 14.80
C PRO A 243 12.18 16.93 15.76
N ARG A 244 11.68 18.05 15.24
CA ARG A 244 10.81 18.96 15.98
C ARG A 244 9.51 18.25 16.34
N ASN A 245 9.04 18.47 17.57
CA ASN A 245 7.81 17.86 18.06
C ASN A 245 6.61 18.31 17.23
N LEU A 246 5.74 17.34 16.91
CA LEU A 246 4.50 17.61 16.21
C LEU A 246 3.42 18.05 17.22
N PRO A 247 2.64 19.11 16.92
CA PRO A 247 1.46 19.46 17.70
C PRO A 247 0.51 18.27 17.84
N GLY A 248 -0.08 18.11 19.03
CA GLY A 248 -0.98 16.99 19.32
C GLY A 248 -0.29 15.63 19.49
N CYS A 249 1.04 15.57 19.52
CA CYS A 249 1.81 14.34 19.74
C CYS A 249 2.63 14.38 21.03
N THR A 250 3.06 13.21 21.50
CA THR A 250 4.17 13.11 22.45
C THR A 250 5.47 13.62 21.83
N ALA A 251 6.50 13.84 22.66
CA ALA A 251 7.84 14.08 22.16
C ALA A 251 8.34 12.90 21.31
N TRP A 252 9.26 13.17 20.40
CA TRP A 252 9.93 12.13 19.65
C TRP A 252 10.88 11.34 20.54
N GLU A 253 10.78 10.03 20.46
CA GLU A 253 11.68 9.08 21.11
C GLU A 253 12.43 8.29 20.05
N LYS A 254 13.70 8.00 20.30
CA LYS A 254 14.50 7.17 19.40
C LYS A 254 14.20 5.70 19.71
N ASP A 255 13.87 4.91 18.69
CA ASP A 255 13.64 3.48 18.85
C ASP A 255 15.00 2.76 18.91
N LEU A 256 15.51 2.52 20.12
CA LEU A 256 16.84 1.96 20.37
C LEU A 256 16.93 0.46 20.06
N GLU A 257 15.82 -0.28 20.17
CA GLU A 257 15.76 -1.71 19.84
C GLU A 257 16.00 -1.97 18.35
N ALA A 258 15.63 -1.00 17.49
CA ALA A 258 15.84 -1.09 16.04
C ALA A 258 17.29 -0.85 15.58
N GLU A 259 18.18 -0.35 16.45
CA GLU A 259 19.59 -0.08 16.14
C GLU A 259 20.55 -1.18 16.60
N GLU A 260 20.23 -1.92 17.66
CA GLU A 260 21.12 -2.97 18.22
C GLU A 260 21.21 -4.23 17.33
N GLU A 261 20.21 -4.55 16.49
CA GLU A 261 20.24 -5.72 15.61
C GLU A 261 20.99 -5.53 14.26
N LYS A 262 21.45 -4.32 13.91
CA LYS A 262 21.88 -3.99 12.53
C LYS A 262 23.28 -3.38 12.40
N THR A 263 24.19 -3.68 13.32
CA THR A 263 25.54 -3.07 13.38
C THR A 263 26.56 -3.62 12.38
N GLU A 264 26.29 -4.68 11.61
CA GLU A 264 27.31 -5.31 10.74
C GLU A 264 27.27 -4.95 9.24
N HIS A 265 26.29 -4.19 8.75
CA HIS A 265 26.26 -3.77 7.33
C HIS A 265 25.94 -2.27 7.15
N LEU A 266 26.85 -1.44 7.64
CA LEU A 266 26.88 0.01 7.44
C LEU A 266 27.33 0.35 6.02
N ASN A 267 26.40 0.47 5.09
CA ASN A 267 26.52 1.44 3.99
C ASN A 267 25.19 1.86 3.33
N GLU A 268 24.02 1.40 3.80
CA GLU A 268 22.71 1.87 3.33
C GLU A 268 21.65 1.77 4.44
N SER A 269 21.78 2.59 5.50
CA SER A 269 20.81 2.58 6.60
C SER A 269 19.47 3.14 6.14
N ALA A 270 18.36 2.51 6.53
CA ALA A 270 17.00 2.94 6.18
C ALA A 270 16.55 4.21 6.93
N GLY A 271 17.50 4.99 7.45
CA GLY A 271 17.30 6.12 8.36
C GLY A 271 17.18 5.73 9.83
N VAL A 272 17.46 6.70 10.70
CA VAL A 272 17.23 6.61 12.16
C VAL A 272 15.73 6.57 12.43
N LEU A 273 15.29 5.66 13.29
CA LEU A 273 13.87 5.54 13.63
C LEU A 273 13.53 6.39 14.85
N TRP A 274 12.57 7.29 14.63
CA TRP A 274 11.93 8.09 15.65
C TRP A 274 10.47 7.68 15.78
N ILE A 275 9.95 7.69 17.00
CA ILE A 275 8.56 7.37 17.29
C ILE A 275 7.92 8.48 18.11
N CYS A 276 6.67 8.79 17.83
CA CYS A 276 5.82 9.59 18.71
C CYS A 276 4.38 9.07 18.67
N ARG A 277 3.55 9.47 19.62
CA ARG A 277 2.14 9.05 19.71
C ARG A 277 1.22 10.21 19.40
N ALA A 278 0.29 10.05 18.47
CA ALA A 278 -0.70 11.06 18.11
C ALA A 278 -1.86 11.08 19.12
N LEU A 279 -1.81 11.97 20.11
CA LEU A 279 -2.76 12.05 21.22
C LEU A 279 -4.12 12.62 20.82
N THR A 280 -4.19 13.31 19.69
CA THR A 280 -5.39 13.95 19.15
C THR A 280 -6.13 13.10 18.12
N VAL A 281 -5.71 11.85 17.91
CA VAL A 281 -6.33 10.89 16.99
C VAL A 281 -6.88 9.71 17.80
N ALA A 282 -8.13 9.32 17.54
CA ALA A 282 -8.74 8.20 18.25
C ALA A 282 -7.90 6.93 18.12
N GLY A 283 -7.72 6.20 19.24
CA GLY A 283 -6.83 5.04 19.32
C GLY A 283 -5.35 5.37 19.57
N ASN A 284 -4.98 6.66 19.59
CA ASN A 284 -3.63 7.15 19.85
C ASN A 284 -2.54 6.41 19.05
N PRO A 285 -2.64 6.38 17.70
CA PRO A 285 -1.74 5.61 16.85
C PRO A 285 -0.28 6.09 16.99
N ILE A 286 0.65 5.17 16.73
CA ILE A 286 2.08 5.46 16.74
C ILE A 286 2.47 6.03 15.38
N ILE A 287 3.21 7.14 15.39
CA ILE A 287 3.87 7.70 14.23
C ILE A 287 5.34 7.27 14.26
N ARG A 288 5.76 6.54 13.22
CA ARG A 288 7.14 6.12 12.97
C ARG A 288 7.73 7.02 11.90
N PHE A 289 8.80 7.74 12.22
CA PHE A 289 9.55 8.57 11.28
C PHE A 289 10.95 7.97 11.06
N ARG A 290 11.24 7.59 9.80
CA ARG A 290 12.60 7.19 9.39
C ARG A 290 13.34 8.40 8.84
N ALA A 291 14.20 8.96 9.68
CA ALA A 291 15.05 10.10 9.38
C ALA A 291 16.26 9.67 8.53
N SER A 292 16.21 10.00 7.25
CA SER A 292 17.31 9.89 6.30
C SER A 292 18.14 11.18 6.28
N GLN A 293 19.45 11.03 6.13
CA GLN A 293 20.39 12.14 5.99
C GLN A 293 20.33 12.80 4.61
N SER A 294 19.91 12.04 3.59
CA SER A 294 19.73 12.51 2.22
C SER A 294 18.30 12.31 1.74
N SER A 295 17.75 13.31 1.05
CA SER A 295 16.49 13.16 0.30
C SER A 295 16.81 12.92 -1.17
N ALA A 296 16.33 11.82 -1.72
CA ALA A 296 16.46 11.46 -3.13
C ALA A 296 15.19 11.83 -3.93
N SER A 297 14.53 12.93 -3.54
CA SER A 297 13.41 13.48 -4.29
C SER A 297 13.86 13.81 -5.71
N ASN A 298 13.12 13.31 -6.70
CA ASN A 298 13.38 13.58 -8.12
C ASN A 298 12.71 14.87 -8.61
N GLY A 299 12.14 15.69 -7.72
CA GLY A 299 11.50 16.97 -8.08
C GLY A 299 10.21 16.84 -8.88
N VAL A 300 9.71 15.61 -9.11
CA VAL A 300 8.52 15.37 -9.93
C VAL A 300 7.27 15.89 -9.22
N SER A 301 6.59 16.85 -9.86
CA SER A 301 5.38 17.50 -9.34
C SER A 301 4.14 17.02 -10.10
N SER A 302 3.19 16.39 -9.40
CA SER A 302 1.89 16.00 -10.00
C SER A 302 1.08 17.22 -10.46
N THR A 303 1.37 18.42 -9.97
CA THR A 303 0.76 19.65 -10.46
C THR A 303 1.30 20.02 -11.83
N LYS A 304 2.62 19.94 -12.04
CA LYS A 304 3.25 20.21 -13.34
C LYS A 304 2.84 19.15 -14.38
N ILE A 305 2.79 17.88 -14.00
CA ILE A 305 2.32 16.81 -14.89
C ILE A 305 0.88 17.07 -15.36
N ARG A 306 -0.02 17.44 -14.45
CA ARG A 306 -1.41 17.75 -14.83
C ARG A 306 -1.53 18.98 -15.72
N GLN A 307 -0.67 19.98 -15.52
CA GLN A 307 -0.57 21.11 -16.44
C GLN A 307 -0.22 20.63 -17.85
N ILE A 308 0.80 19.78 -18.00
CA ILE A 308 1.21 19.20 -19.29
C ILE A 308 0.05 18.45 -19.94
N MET A 309 -0.61 17.54 -19.19
CA MET A 309 -1.76 16.77 -19.68
C MET A 309 -2.91 17.67 -20.18
N ALA A 310 -3.12 18.82 -19.54
CA ALA A 310 -4.19 19.75 -19.87
C ALA A 310 -3.83 20.69 -21.03
N GLU A 311 -2.60 21.18 -21.08
CA GLU A 311 -2.22 22.33 -21.90
C GLU A 311 -1.29 21.99 -23.08
N ALA A 312 -0.42 20.98 -22.96
CA ALA A 312 0.57 20.67 -23.99
C ALA A 312 -0.08 20.22 -25.32
N HIS A 313 0.56 20.51 -26.45
CA HIS A 313 0.10 20.06 -27.76
C HIS A 313 0.22 18.53 -27.90
N ASN A 314 -0.59 17.93 -28.78
CA ASN A 314 -0.65 16.47 -28.92
C ASN A 314 0.71 15.88 -29.31
N GLU A 315 1.46 16.62 -30.13
CA GLU A 315 2.76 16.26 -30.68
C GLU A 315 3.88 16.31 -29.61
N GLU A 316 3.69 17.12 -28.56
CA GLU A 316 4.66 17.37 -27.49
C GLU A 316 4.40 16.47 -26.25
N LEU A 317 3.20 15.89 -26.14
CA LEU A 317 2.76 15.13 -24.96
C LEU A 317 3.77 14.05 -24.54
N MET A 318 4.28 13.28 -25.50
CA MET A 318 5.21 12.19 -25.19
C MET A 318 6.53 12.72 -24.67
N GLU A 319 7.13 13.69 -25.36
CA GLU A 319 8.40 14.31 -24.96
C GLU A 319 8.30 14.90 -23.55
N GLU A 320 7.22 15.64 -23.27
CA GLU A 320 7.07 16.31 -21.99
C GLU A 320 6.75 15.37 -20.81
N LEU A 321 6.09 14.22 -21.06
CA LEU A 321 5.64 13.29 -20.01
C LEU A 321 6.61 12.12 -19.76
N ASN A 322 7.43 11.71 -20.73
CA ASN A 322 8.19 10.45 -20.70
C ASN A 322 9.07 10.26 -19.45
N ASP A 323 9.75 11.31 -19.00
CA ASP A 323 10.63 11.32 -17.82
C ASP A 323 9.91 11.69 -16.51
N LYS A 324 8.59 11.83 -16.53
CA LYS A 324 7.79 12.27 -15.38
C LYS A 324 6.81 11.21 -14.92
N VAL A 325 6.07 10.60 -15.84
CA VAL A 325 5.01 9.63 -15.52
C VAL A 325 5.53 8.19 -15.61
N ILE A 326 4.80 7.24 -15.02
CA ILE A 326 5.01 5.83 -15.34
C ILE A 326 4.13 5.45 -16.53
N SER A 327 4.59 4.48 -17.34
CA SER A 327 3.83 3.95 -18.47
C SER A 327 3.36 5.08 -19.42
N ALA A 328 4.29 5.97 -19.78
CA ALA A 328 4.02 7.21 -20.50
C ALA A 328 3.30 6.98 -21.84
N ASP A 329 3.76 6.00 -22.63
CA ASP A 329 3.14 5.65 -23.92
C ASP A 329 1.63 5.40 -23.77
N PHE A 330 1.25 4.60 -22.77
CA PHE A 330 -0.14 4.25 -22.51
C PHE A 330 -0.98 5.43 -22.02
N LEU A 331 -0.39 6.31 -21.19
CA LEU A 331 -1.07 7.55 -20.77
C LEU A 331 -1.30 8.49 -21.96
N VAL A 332 -0.28 8.66 -22.81
CA VAL A 332 -0.35 9.54 -23.99
C VAL A 332 -1.38 9.02 -24.98
N GLU A 333 -1.39 7.72 -25.28
CA GLU A 333 -2.40 7.09 -26.13
C GLU A 333 -3.82 7.39 -25.62
N TRP A 334 -4.06 7.19 -24.32
CA TRP A 334 -5.35 7.49 -23.72
C TRP A 334 -5.73 8.98 -23.84
N LEU A 335 -4.78 9.89 -23.58
CA LEU A 335 -5.02 11.34 -23.69
C LEU A 335 -5.39 11.77 -25.11
N LEU A 336 -4.71 11.21 -26.12
CA LEU A 336 -5.00 11.50 -27.53
C LEU A 336 -6.42 11.04 -27.91
N ILE A 337 -6.84 9.85 -27.48
CA ILE A 337 -8.20 9.33 -27.70
C ILE A 337 -9.24 10.26 -27.05
N GLN A 338 -9.03 10.66 -25.79
CA GLN A 338 -9.97 11.54 -25.08
C GLN A 338 -10.08 12.91 -25.71
N ARG A 339 -8.95 13.50 -26.14
CA ARG A 339 -8.93 14.80 -26.81
C ARG A 339 -9.64 14.74 -28.16
N LYS A 340 -9.48 13.65 -28.92
CA LYS A 340 -10.20 13.43 -30.19
C LYS A 340 -11.71 13.36 -29.96
N ALA A 341 -12.17 12.51 -29.04
CA ALA A 341 -13.59 12.38 -28.71
C ALA A 341 -14.21 13.70 -28.23
N LYS A 342 -13.46 14.50 -27.45
CA LYS A 342 -13.91 15.84 -27.03
C LYS A 342 -14.10 16.80 -28.21
N ARG A 343 -13.19 16.82 -29.19
CA ARG A 343 -13.31 17.65 -30.39
C ARG A 343 -14.54 17.26 -31.21
N GLU A 344 -14.71 15.97 -31.48
CA GLU A 344 -15.86 15.43 -32.21
C GLU A 344 -17.19 15.82 -31.53
N SER A 345 -17.26 15.75 -30.19
CA SER A 345 -18.45 16.15 -29.42
C SER A 345 -18.76 17.66 -29.45
N ILE A 346 -17.74 18.51 -29.64
CA ILE A 346 -17.91 19.97 -29.74
C ILE A 346 -18.39 20.32 -31.15
N ASP A 347 -17.83 19.69 -32.17
CA ASP A 347 -18.23 19.88 -33.55
C ASP A 347 -19.70 19.49 -33.75
N GLU A 348 -20.13 18.32 -33.23
CA GLU A 348 -21.55 17.91 -33.26
C GLU A 348 -22.50 18.91 -32.58
N LYS A 349 -22.09 19.51 -31.46
CA LYS A 349 -22.87 20.54 -30.76
C LYS A 349 -22.85 21.90 -31.45
N ALA A 350 -21.89 22.17 -32.32
CA ALA A 350 -21.84 23.40 -33.11
C ALA A 350 -22.73 23.32 -34.37
N PHE A 351 -23.14 22.11 -34.78
CA PHE A 351 -24.04 21.86 -35.91
C PHE A 351 -25.53 21.71 -35.53
N LEU A 352 -25.86 21.65 -34.24
CA LEU A 352 -27.22 21.66 -33.69
C LEU A 352 -27.57 23.06 -33.16
#